data_AF-A0A399YVF0-F1
#
_entry.id   AF-A0A399YVF0-F1
#
_cell.length_a   1.000
_cell.length_b   1.000
_cell.length_c   1.000
_cell.angle_alpha   90.00
_cell.angle_beta   90.00
_cell.angle_gamma   90.00
#
_symmetry.space_group_name_H-M   'P 1'
#
loop_
_entity.id
_entity.type
_entity.pdbx_description
1 polymer ?
#
loop_
_entity_poly.entity_id
_entity_poly.type
_entity_poly.pdbx_seq_one_letter_code
_entity_poly.pdbx_strand_id
1 'polypeptide(L)'
;MIDGGVASGRRVVAAEKRERAWELRKRGLTYRKIAEVVAAEFGSYSKSQAERDIKRVLDELQERTLDVAAEARAEDLARIDDLMAVWFATALREHERPGMGGAAAEGSTALDAVDWSALPPMELLEAVFKQAMLSKQATEIILKLLEQRAKLLGLHRQEVALTTPAPLVVADLSGMDEDSLNAIVRNLSAALGAGEG
;
A
#
# COMPACT_ATOMS: atom_id res chain seq x y z
N MET A 1 34.21 -35.78 8.33
CA MET A 1 33.68 -34.41 8.30
C MET A 1 32.16 -34.47 8.34
N ILE A 2 31.55 -34.33 9.52
CA ILE A 2 30.09 -34.24 9.72
C ILE A 2 29.84 -33.27 10.89
N ASP A 3 29.85 -31.97 10.63
CA ASP A 3 29.53 -30.92 11.63
C ASP A 3 28.17 -30.24 11.36
N GLY A 4 27.39 -30.74 10.39
CA GLY A 4 26.13 -30.11 9.95
C GLY A 4 24.92 -30.29 10.90
N GLY A 5 24.93 -31.30 11.77
CA GLY A 5 23.73 -31.68 12.55
C GLY A 5 23.44 -30.78 13.76
N VAL A 6 24.47 -30.44 14.55
CA VAL A 6 24.30 -29.66 15.79
C VAL A 6 23.92 -28.20 15.51
N ALA A 7 24.46 -27.64 14.42
CA ALA A 7 24.12 -26.28 13.97
C ALA A 7 22.69 -26.18 13.44
N SER A 8 22.13 -27.26 12.89
CA SER A 8 20.73 -27.31 12.47
C SER A 8 19.79 -27.43 13.68
N GLY A 9 20.07 -28.36 14.61
CA GLY A 9 19.27 -28.51 15.84
C GLY A 9 19.23 -27.25 16.71
N ARG A 10 20.36 -26.54 16.87
CA ARG A 10 20.39 -25.25 17.59
C ARG A 10 19.56 -24.17 16.90
N ARG A 11 19.49 -24.16 15.56
CA ARG A 11 18.66 -23.22 14.80
C ARG A 11 17.18 -23.51 14.97
N VAL A 12 16.78 -24.79 15.00
CA VAL A 12 15.40 -25.20 15.25
C VAL A 12 14.95 -24.77 16.65
N VAL A 13 15.72 -25.08 17.69
CA VAL A 13 15.40 -24.66 19.07
C VAL A 13 15.34 -23.14 19.21
N ALA A 14 16.22 -22.40 18.51
CA ALA A 14 16.14 -20.95 18.50
C ALA A 14 14.85 -20.45 17.83
N ALA A 15 14.42 -21.06 16.72
CA ALA A 15 13.16 -20.72 16.07
C ALA A 15 11.95 -21.02 16.95
N GLU A 16 11.91 -22.18 17.62
CA GLU A 16 10.85 -22.56 18.56
C GLU A 16 10.75 -21.58 19.74
N LYS A 17 11.89 -21.17 20.32
CA LYS A 17 11.93 -20.13 21.36
C LYS A 17 11.32 -18.81 20.89
N ARG A 18 11.63 -18.39 19.65
CA ARG A 18 11.07 -17.16 19.06
C ARG A 18 9.58 -17.25 18.85
N GLU A 19 9.11 -18.37 18.28
CA GLU A 19 7.69 -18.61 18.07
C GLU A 19 6.93 -18.58 19.40
N ARG A 20 7.46 -19.26 20.43
CA ARG A 20 6.87 -19.23 21.77
C ARG A 20 6.83 -17.83 22.38
N ALA A 21 7.94 -17.08 22.28
CA ALA A 21 8.01 -15.70 22.76
C ALA A 21 6.98 -14.80 22.06
N TRP A 22 6.79 -14.99 20.75
CA TRP A 22 5.79 -14.27 19.95
C TRP A 22 4.35 -14.60 20.40
N GLU A 23 4.02 -15.88 20.59
CA GLU A 23 2.70 -16.29 21.09
C GLU A 23 2.37 -15.68 22.46
N LEU A 24 3.35 -15.64 23.37
CA LEU A 24 3.17 -15.04 24.68
C LEU A 24 3.04 -13.51 24.58
N ARG A 25 3.72 -12.87 23.62
CA ARG A 25 3.59 -11.44 23.40
C ARG A 25 2.21 -11.06 22.87
N LYS A 26 1.65 -11.84 21.95
CA LYS A 26 0.27 -11.64 21.46
C LYS A 26 -0.77 -11.69 22.59
N ARG A 27 -0.50 -12.45 23.66
CA ARG A 27 -1.33 -12.54 24.86
C ARG A 27 -1.14 -11.37 25.85
N GLY A 28 -0.29 -10.39 25.51
CA GLY A 28 -0.07 -9.19 26.31
C GLY A 28 0.95 -9.34 27.44
N LEU A 29 1.76 -10.41 27.46
CA LEU A 29 2.78 -10.55 28.49
C LEU A 29 3.92 -9.53 28.28
N THR A 30 4.53 -9.11 29.39
CA THR A 30 5.73 -8.26 29.38
C THR A 30 6.96 -9.08 29.02
N TYR A 31 8.00 -8.45 28.46
CA TYR A 31 9.23 -9.15 28.05
C TYR A 31 9.91 -9.90 29.19
N ARG A 32 9.84 -9.37 30.41
CA ARG A 32 10.36 -10.05 31.60
C ARG A 32 9.59 -11.34 31.88
N LYS A 33 8.26 -11.31 31.79
CA LYS A 33 7.45 -12.50 32.04
C LYS A 33 7.58 -13.53 30.92
N ILE A 34 7.69 -13.07 29.67
CA ILE A 34 8.00 -13.93 28.52
C ILE A 34 9.34 -14.64 28.75
N ALA A 35 10.37 -13.91 29.20
CA ALA A 35 11.67 -14.50 29.49
C ALA A 35 11.60 -15.61 30.53
N GLU A 36 10.89 -15.39 31.64
CA GLU A 36 10.67 -16.40 32.69
C GLU A 36 9.98 -17.66 32.16
N VAL A 37 8.90 -17.50 31.38
CA VAL A 37 8.10 -18.63 30.86
C VAL A 37 8.89 -19.44 29.84
N VAL A 38 9.51 -18.78 28.86
CA VAL A 38 10.31 -19.48 27.83
C VAL A 38 11.55 -20.12 28.45
N ALA A 39 12.13 -19.51 29.49
CA ALA A 39 13.26 -20.11 30.18
C ALA A 39 12.88 -21.38 30.94
N ALA A 40 11.69 -21.43 31.55
CA ALA A 40 11.19 -22.63 32.21
C ALA A 40 10.99 -23.80 31.23
N GLU A 41 10.59 -23.52 29.99
CA GLU A 41 10.30 -24.53 28.97
C GLU A 41 11.56 -24.98 28.20
N PHE A 42 12.47 -24.06 27.88
CA PHE A 42 13.60 -24.31 26.96
C PHE A 42 14.98 -23.98 27.55
N GLY A 43 15.07 -23.76 28.87
CA GLY A 43 16.32 -23.48 29.58
C GLY A 43 16.70 -22.01 29.60
N SER A 44 17.90 -21.62 29.16
CA SER A 44 18.29 -20.20 29.21
C SER A 44 17.50 -19.37 28.19
N TYR A 45 16.86 -18.29 28.67
CA TYR A 45 16.22 -17.26 27.87
C TYR A 45 16.12 -15.95 28.68
N SER A 46 16.53 -14.81 28.11
CA SER A 46 16.62 -13.54 28.83
C SER A 46 15.64 -12.49 28.29
N LYS A 47 15.37 -11.44 29.08
CA LYS A 47 14.52 -10.31 28.66
C LYS A 47 15.00 -9.68 27.35
N SER A 48 16.31 -9.38 27.25
CA SER A 48 16.90 -8.80 26.05
C SER A 48 16.84 -9.76 24.84
N GLN A 49 16.85 -11.07 25.08
CA GLN A 49 16.64 -12.04 24.02
C GLN A 49 15.18 -12.04 23.54
N ALA A 50 14.21 -12.00 24.46
CA ALA A 50 12.79 -11.85 24.12
C ALA A 50 12.52 -10.59 23.30
N GLU A 51 13.06 -9.44 23.71
CA GLU A 51 12.92 -8.17 22.97
C GLU A 51 13.47 -8.28 21.54
N ARG A 52 14.69 -8.79 21.36
CA ARG A 52 15.30 -8.96 20.04
C ARG A 52 14.54 -9.94 19.15
N ASP A 53 14.13 -11.07 19.72
CA ASP A 53 13.42 -12.11 18.98
C ASP A 53 12.03 -11.64 18.54
N ILE A 54 11.31 -10.93 19.40
CA ILE A 54 10.01 -10.34 19.07
C ILE A 54 10.17 -9.23 18.03
N LYS A 55 11.16 -8.34 18.19
CA LYS A 55 11.46 -7.31 17.19
C LYS A 55 11.72 -7.94 15.82
N ARG A 56 12.53 -9.00 15.77
CA ARG A 56 12.81 -9.73 14.53
C ARG A 56 11.54 -10.25 13.87
N VAL A 57 10.63 -10.86 14.64
CA VAL A 57 9.35 -11.34 14.11
C VAL A 57 8.50 -10.19 13.57
N LEU A 58 8.48 -9.04 14.27
CA LEU A 58 7.77 -7.85 13.80
C LEU A 58 8.36 -7.31 12.50
N ASP A 59 9.69 -7.22 12.40
CA ASP A 59 10.39 -6.76 11.20
C ASP A 59 10.09 -7.72 10.01
N GLU A 60 10.15 -9.03 10.23
CA GLU A 60 9.82 -10.06 9.22
C GLU A 60 8.34 -9.99 8.77
N LEU A 61 7.40 -9.76 9.70
CA LEU A 61 5.99 -9.58 9.38
C LEU A 61 5.73 -8.28 8.63
N GLN A 62 6.44 -7.21 9.00
CA GLN A 62 6.35 -5.92 8.33
C GLN A 62 6.82 -6.03 6.88
N GLU A 63 7.98 -6.65 6.65
CA GLU A 63 8.50 -6.91 5.30
C GLU A 63 7.49 -7.68 4.44
N ARG A 64 6.98 -8.81 4.95
CA ARG A 64 5.96 -9.59 4.23
C ARG A 64 4.68 -8.80 3.96
N THR A 65 4.27 -7.94 4.89
CA THR A 65 3.10 -7.08 4.70
C THR A 65 3.34 -6.03 3.61
N LEU A 66 4.54 -5.46 3.56
CA LEU A 66 4.93 -4.50 2.52
C LEU A 66 4.96 -5.15 1.14
N ASP A 67 5.48 -6.37 1.05
CA ASP A 67 5.53 -7.15 -0.20
C ASP A 67 4.12 -7.45 -0.71
N VAL A 68 3.24 -8.01 0.15
CA VAL A 68 1.84 -8.29 -0.22
C VAL A 68 1.11 -7.01 -0.63
N ALA A 69 1.33 -5.91 0.09
CA ALA A 69 0.75 -4.63 -0.27
C ALA A 69 1.29 -4.10 -1.60
N ALA A 70 2.56 -4.35 -1.93
CA ALA A 70 3.16 -3.98 -3.21
C ALA A 70 2.59 -4.82 -4.37
N GLU A 71 2.43 -6.11 -4.17
CA GLU A 71 1.79 -7.02 -5.13
C GLU A 71 0.34 -6.60 -5.41
N ALA A 72 -0.45 -6.34 -4.36
CA ALA A 72 -1.83 -5.88 -4.49
C ALA A 72 -1.92 -4.53 -5.25
N ARG A 73 -1.03 -3.58 -4.92
CA ARG A 73 -0.95 -2.30 -5.66
C ARG A 73 -0.63 -2.51 -7.14
N ALA A 74 0.28 -3.43 -7.47
CA ALA A 74 0.65 -3.72 -8.84
C ALA A 74 -0.53 -4.34 -9.63
N GLU A 75 -1.28 -5.25 -9.01
CA GLU A 75 -2.48 -5.83 -9.61
C GLU A 75 -3.58 -4.78 -9.84
N ASP A 76 -3.83 -3.93 -8.85
CA ASP A 76 -4.82 -2.86 -8.96
C ASP A 76 -4.43 -1.83 -10.04
N LEU A 77 -3.14 -1.49 -10.15
CA LEU A 77 -2.64 -0.62 -11.22
C LEU A 77 -2.85 -1.24 -12.60
N ALA A 78 -2.53 -2.53 -12.77
CA ALA A 78 -2.75 -3.23 -14.04
C ALA A 78 -4.24 -3.25 -14.42
N ARG A 79 -5.13 -3.50 -13.45
CA ARG A 79 -6.59 -3.48 -13.67
C ARG A 79 -7.08 -2.09 -14.09
N ILE A 80 -6.54 -1.03 -13.48
CA ILE A 80 -6.88 0.36 -13.86
C ILE A 80 -6.38 0.67 -15.28
N ASP A 81 -5.16 0.26 -15.62
CA ASP A 81 -4.59 0.47 -16.96
C ASP A 81 -5.42 -0.27 -18.04
N ASP A 82 -5.88 -1.50 -17.77
CA ASP A 82 -6.77 -2.27 -18.65
C ASP A 82 -8.14 -1.58 -18.82
N LEU A 83 -8.76 -1.13 -17.72
CA LEU A 83 -10.03 -0.41 -17.76
C LEU A 83 -9.90 0.89 -18.55
N MET A 84 -8.82 1.63 -18.35
CA MET A 84 -8.54 2.83 -19.13
C MET A 84 -8.47 2.50 -20.62
N ALA A 85 -7.70 1.49 -21.02
CA ALA A 85 -7.56 1.10 -22.43
C ALA A 85 -8.92 0.78 -23.08
N VAL A 86 -9.80 0.07 -22.38
CA VAL A 86 -11.16 -0.25 -22.87
C VAL A 86 -12.01 1.01 -23.05
N TRP A 87 -11.97 1.93 -22.07
CA TRP A 87 -12.75 3.17 -22.15
C TRP A 87 -12.21 4.13 -23.21
N PHE A 88 -10.89 4.21 -23.37
CA PHE A 88 -10.27 4.93 -24.48
C PHE A 88 -10.72 4.39 -25.84
N ALA A 89 -10.67 3.06 -26.04
CA ALA A 89 -11.12 2.43 -27.28
C ALA A 89 -12.63 2.61 -27.53
N THR A 90 -13.43 2.65 -26.47
CA THR A 90 -14.88 2.89 -26.57
C THR A 90 -15.18 4.31 -26.99
N ALA A 91 -14.50 5.29 -26.38
CA ALA A 91 -14.67 6.69 -26.69
C ALA A 91 -14.22 7.04 -28.12
N LEU A 92 -13.14 6.43 -28.63
CA LEU A 92 -12.72 6.55 -30.02
C LEU A 92 -13.75 5.96 -31.00
N ARG A 93 -14.38 4.83 -30.66
CA ARG A 93 -15.42 4.20 -31.50
C ARG A 93 -16.74 4.97 -31.53
N GLU A 94 -17.10 5.64 -30.44
CA GLU A 94 -18.28 6.52 -30.42
C GLU A 94 -18.10 7.74 -31.32
N HIS A 95 -16.87 8.26 -31.40
CA HIS A 95 -16.53 9.36 -32.32
C HIS A 95 -16.63 8.95 -33.81
N GLU A 96 -16.20 7.73 -34.16
CA GLU A 96 -16.19 7.24 -35.54
C GLU A 96 -17.57 6.82 -36.08
N ARG A 97 -18.60 6.77 -35.23
CA ARG A 97 -19.93 6.31 -35.64
C ARG A 97 -20.62 7.38 -36.51
N PRO A 98 -20.86 7.14 -37.82
CA PRO A 98 -21.48 8.15 -38.67
C PRO A 98 -22.96 8.24 -38.33
N GLY A 99 -23.41 9.38 -37.81
CA GLY A 99 -24.85 9.66 -37.62
C GLY A 99 -25.27 10.34 -36.32
N MET A 100 -24.38 10.65 -35.38
CA MET A 100 -24.71 11.45 -34.18
C MET A 100 -23.82 12.69 -33.95
N GLY A 101 -22.93 13.03 -34.90
CA GLY A 101 -22.13 14.26 -34.92
C GLY A 101 -22.63 15.30 -35.92
N GLY A 102 -23.93 15.32 -36.20
CA GLY A 102 -24.54 16.18 -37.21
C GLY A 102 -24.79 17.60 -36.71
N ALA A 103 -23.74 18.41 -36.56
CA ALA A 103 -23.81 19.85 -36.75
C ALA A 103 -22.42 20.33 -37.19
N ALA A 104 -22.35 20.69 -38.47
CA ALA A 104 -21.32 21.45 -39.18
C ALA A 104 -20.01 21.74 -38.40
N ALA A 105 -18.91 21.19 -38.91
CA ALA A 105 -17.59 21.78 -38.78
C ALA A 105 -17.59 23.16 -39.48
N GLU A 106 -18.18 24.17 -38.83
CA GLU A 106 -17.91 25.58 -39.10
C GLU A 106 -17.11 26.13 -37.92
N GLY A 107 -15.82 26.38 -38.17
CA GLY A 107 -14.98 27.22 -37.30
C GLY A 107 -13.99 26.51 -36.37
N SER A 108 -13.16 25.58 -36.87
CA SER A 108 -11.94 25.17 -36.15
C SER A 108 -10.81 26.18 -36.37
N THR A 109 -10.98 27.40 -35.86
CA THR A 109 -9.92 28.42 -35.80
C THR A 109 -9.51 28.77 -34.36
N ALA A 110 -10.26 28.29 -33.35
CA ALA A 110 -10.01 28.60 -31.94
C ALA A 110 -8.96 27.69 -31.27
N LEU A 111 -8.74 26.46 -31.78
CA LEU A 111 -7.88 25.45 -31.12
C LEU A 111 -6.45 25.41 -31.66
N ASP A 112 -6.20 25.85 -32.90
CA ASP A 112 -4.84 26.05 -33.45
C ASP A 112 -4.12 27.26 -32.80
N ALA A 113 -4.87 28.11 -32.09
CA ALA A 113 -4.36 29.25 -31.33
C ALA A 113 -4.05 28.92 -29.86
N VAL A 114 -4.33 27.68 -29.41
CA VAL A 114 -4.04 27.25 -28.05
C VAL A 114 -2.55 26.97 -27.92
N ASP A 115 -1.87 27.70 -27.04
CA ASP A 115 -0.51 27.35 -26.65
C ASP A 115 -0.57 26.15 -25.68
N TRP A 116 -0.51 24.96 -26.25
CA TRP A 116 -0.55 23.68 -25.54
C TRP A 116 0.57 23.54 -24.50
N SER A 117 1.66 24.30 -24.64
CA SER A 117 2.78 24.29 -23.70
C SER A 117 2.54 25.13 -22.44
N ALA A 118 1.56 26.04 -22.47
CA ALA A 118 1.20 26.92 -21.36
C ALA A 118 0.03 26.38 -20.51
N LEU A 119 -0.66 25.34 -20.95
CA LEU A 119 -1.79 24.76 -20.22
C LEU A 119 -1.33 23.90 -19.04
N PRO A 120 -1.97 24.02 -17.86
CA PRO A 120 -1.74 23.08 -16.78
C PRO A 120 -2.14 21.66 -17.23
N PRO A 121 -1.48 20.60 -16.71
CA PRO A 121 -1.63 19.23 -17.23
C PRO A 121 -3.08 18.73 -17.32
N MET A 122 -3.96 19.17 -16.42
CA MET A 122 -5.37 18.79 -16.41
C MET A 122 -6.18 19.48 -17.52
N GLU A 123 -5.92 20.77 -17.78
CA GLU A 123 -6.57 21.51 -18.86
C GLU A 123 -6.04 21.07 -20.23
N LEU A 124 -4.76 20.73 -20.30
CA LEU A 124 -4.16 20.10 -21.48
C LEU A 124 -4.84 18.76 -21.79
N LEU A 125 -5.01 17.90 -20.78
CA LEU A 125 -5.68 16.61 -20.94
C LEU A 125 -7.15 16.78 -21.34
N GLU A 126 -7.87 17.72 -20.73
CA GLU A 126 -9.26 18.03 -21.09
C GLU A 126 -9.38 18.58 -22.51
N ALA A 127 -8.45 19.45 -22.94
CA ALA A 127 -8.41 19.98 -24.29
C ALA A 127 -8.06 18.90 -25.33
N VAL A 128 -7.15 17.97 -25.01
CA VAL A 128 -6.86 16.78 -25.83
C VAL A 128 -8.09 15.87 -25.94
N PHE A 129 -8.83 15.66 -24.84
CA PHE A 129 -10.07 14.87 -24.87
C PHE A 129 -11.18 15.55 -25.67
N LYS A 130 -11.29 16.89 -25.60
CA LYS A 130 -12.21 17.68 -26.44
C LYS A 130 -11.81 17.63 -27.92
N GLN A 131 -10.52 17.71 -28.23
CA GLN A 131 -10.00 17.58 -29.60
C GLN A 131 -10.23 16.18 -30.17
N ALA A 132 -10.10 15.14 -29.33
CA ALA A 132 -10.44 13.76 -29.67
C ALA A 132 -11.95 13.48 -29.69
N MET A 133 -12.80 14.50 -29.42
CA MET A 133 -14.26 14.43 -29.45
C MET A 133 -14.83 13.24 -28.65
N LEU A 134 -14.19 12.90 -27.52
CA LEU A 134 -14.62 11.79 -26.67
C LEU A 134 -15.95 12.14 -25.99
N SER A 135 -16.82 11.14 -25.81
CA SER A 135 -18.08 11.36 -25.11
C SER A 135 -17.84 11.87 -23.68
N LYS A 136 -18.66 12.82 -23.23
CA LYS A 136 -18.53 13.45 -21.90
C LYS A 136 -18.45 12.40 -20.78
N GLN A 137 -19.23 11.33 -20.90
CA GLN A 137 -19.24 10.22 -19.95
C GLN A 137 -17.92 9.44 -19.93
N ALA A 138 -17.33 9.14 -21.10
CA ALA A 138 -16.05 8.43 -21.16
C ALA A 138 -14.90 9.29 -20.60
N THR A 139 -14.90 10.59 -20.88
CA THR A 139 -13.93 11.54 -20.31
C THR A 139 -14.00 11.56 -18.78
N GLU A 140 -15.20 11.64 -18.20
CA GLU A 140 -15.39 11.60 -16.73
C GLU A 140 -14.89 10.28 -16.11
N ILE A 141 -15.10 9.15 -16.78
CA ILE A 141 -14.64 7.83 -16.29
C ILE A 141 -13.11 7.73 -16.35
N ILE A 142 -12.49 8.15 -17.46
CA ILE A 142 -11.03 8.15 -17.61
C ILE A 142 -10.36 9.06 -16.57
N LEU A 143 -10.92 10.24 -16.31
CA LEU A 143 -10.43 11.14 -15.27
C LEU A 143 -10.47 10.50 -13.87
N LYS A 144 -11.56 9.81 -13.52
CA LYS A 144 -11.68 9.07 -12.26
C LYS A 144 -10.64 7.95 -12.15
N LEU A 145 -10.40 7.21 -13.24
CA LEU A 145 -9.39 6.14 -13.26
C LEU A 145 -7.97 6.71 -13.10
N LEU A 146 -7.65 7.83 -13.76
CA LEU A 146 -6.38 8.53 -13.58
C LEU A 146 -6.17 9.03 -12.15
N GLU A 147 -7.23 9.52 -11.50
CA GLU A 147 -7.18 9.93 -10.09
C GLU A 147 -6.90 8.75 -9.16
N GLN A 148 -7.57 7.61 -9.37
CA GLN A 148 -7.32 6.38 -8.61
C GLN A 148 -5.89 5.86 -8.81
N ARG A 149 -5.39 5.90 -10.06
CA ARG A 149 -3.99 5.55 -10.38
C ARG A 149 -3.00 6.45 -9.64
N ALA A 150 -3.26 7.76 -9.59
CA ALA A 150 -2.42 8.71 -8.85
C ALA A 150 -2.43 8.46 -7.33
N LYS A 151 -3.57 8.02 -6.77
CA LYS A 151 -3.68 7.62 -5.36
C LYS A 151 -2.82 6.39 -5.06
N LEU A 152 -2.88 5.35 -5.90
CA LEU A 152 -2.08 4.13 -5.72
C LEU A 152 -0.58 4.37 -5.85
N LEU A 153 -0.17 5.33 -6.69
CA LEU A 153 1.23 5.74 -6.85
C LEU A 153 1.71 6.73 -5.77
N GLY A 154 0.84 7.16 -4.85
CA GLY A 154 1.18 8.17 -3.84
C GLY A 154 1.42 9.56 -4.41
N LEU A 155 1.02 9.81 -5.66
CA LEU A 155 1.17 11.11 -6.35
C LEU A 155 -0.01 12.06 -6.05
N HIS A 156 -1.08 11.55 -5.45
CA HIS A 156 -2.22 12.35 -5.04
C HIS A 156 -1.87 13.17 -3.79
N ARG A 157 -1.47 14.43 -4.01
CA ARG A 157 -1.27 15.41 -2.94
C ARG A 157 -2.65 15.80 -2.39
N GLN A 158 -3.10 15.17 -1.31
CA GLN A 158 -4.16 15.76 -0.50
C GLN A 158 -3.68 17.14 -0.08
N GLU A 159 -4.45 18.19 -0.40
CA GLU A 159 -4.40 19.42 0.39
C GLU A 159 -4.89 19.05 1.79
N VAL A 160 -3.98 18.54 2.62
CA VAL A 160 -4.24 18.23 4.02
C VAL A 160 -4.41 19.56 4.72
N ALA A 161 -5.66 19.94 4.98
CA ALA A 161 -5.97 20.86 6.06
C ALA A 161 -5.23 20.38 7.32
N LEU A 162 -4.35 21.23 7.84
CA LEU A 162 -3.49 21.00 9.00
C LEU A 162 -4.32 20.83 10.28
N THR A 163 -5.03 19.71 10.44
CA THR A 163 -5.74 19.36 11.68
C THR A 163 -5.91 17.85 11.80
N THR A 164 -4.82 17.09 11.79
CA THR A 164 -4.68 15.80 12.52
C THR A 164 -3.23 15.32 12.41
N PRO A 165 -2.67 14.66 13.45
CA PRO A 165 -1.25 14.38 13.52
C PRO A 165 -0.88 13.30 12.49
N ALA A 166 -0.05 13.74 11.54
CA ALA A 166 0.94 13.05 10.71
C ALA A 166 0.73 11.57 10.27
N PRO A 167 1.11 11.24 9.03
CA PRO A 167 1.19 9.85 8.57
C PRO A 167 2.20 9.08 9.44
N LEU A 168 2.02 7.76 9.54
CA LEU A 168 3.00 6.82 10.10
C LEU A 168 4.28 6.85 9.25
N VAL A 169 5.07 7.91 9.42
CA VAL A 169 6.48 7.94 9.04
C VAL A 169 7.15 6.85 9.87
N VAL A 170 8.00 6.07 9.19
CA VAL A 170 8.92 5.09 9.76
C VAL A 170 9.67 5.74 10.92
N ALA A 171 9.10 5.62 12.11
CA ALA A 171 9.82 5.92 13.33
C ALA A 171 10.79 4.77 13.50
N ASP A 172 12.07 5.13 13.54
CA ASP A 172 13.12 4.28 14.05
C ASP A 172 12.64 3.60 15.34
N LEU A 173 12.23 2.33 15.23
CA LEU A 173 11.66 1.55 16.32
C LEU A 173 12.71 1.24 17.40
N SER A 174 13.95 1.71 17.23
CA SER A 174 15.03 1.55 18.21
C SER A 174 14.87 2.45 19.45
N GLY A 175 14.03 3.49 19.37
CA GLY A 175 13.77 4.43 20.48
C GLY A 175 12.36 4.37 21.09
N MET A 176 11.52 3.42 20.68
CA MET A 176 10.12 3.37 21.14
C MET A 176 9.99 2.74 22.53
N ASP A 177 9.28 3.42 23.41
CA ASP A 177 8.93 2.95 24.74
C ASP A 177 7.90 1.79 24.68
N GLU A 178 7.80 1.06 25.80
CA GLU A 178 6.99 -0.15 25.91
C GLU A 178 5.49 0.11 25.69
N ASP A 179 4.99 1.32 25.98
CA ASP A 179 3.58 1.69 25.80
C ASP A 179 3.27 1.95 24.32
N SER A 180 4.19 2.59 23.60
CA SER A 180 4.07 2.79 22.15
C SER A 180 4.08 1.46 21.38
N LEU A 181 4.90 0.50 21.82
CA LEU A 181 4.88 -0.86 21.27
C LEU A 181 3.57 -1.61 21.58
N ASN A 182 3.03 -1.45 22.80
CA ASN A 182 1.73 -2.03 23.16
C ASN A 182 0.59 -1.47 22.29
N ALA A 183 0.63 -0.17 21.98
CA ALA A 183 -0.36 0.48 21.12
C ALA A 183 -0.34 -0.07 19.68
N ILE A 184 0.86 -0.29 19.12
CA ILE A 184 1.03 -0.90 17.80
C ILE A 184 0.46 -2.32 17.77
N VAL A 185 0.80 -3.15 18.76
CA VAL A 185 0.29 -4.54 18.86
C VAL A 185 -1.24 -4.57 18.96
N ARG A 186 -1.83 -3.66 19.74
CA ARG A 186 -3.30 -3.56 19.86
C ARG A 186 -3.96 -3.19 18.53
N ASN A 187 -3.41 -2.21 17.81
CA ASN A 187 -3.95 -1.76 16.53
C ASN A 187 -3.80 -2.83 15.43
N LEU A 188 -2.66 -3.52 15.38
CA LEU A 188 -2.46 -4.65 14.47
C LEU A 188 -3.43 -5.81 14.76
N SER A 189 -3.66 -6.13 16.05
CA SER A 189 -4.61 -7.17 16.44
C SER A 189 -6.05 -6.80 16.06
N ALA A 190 -6.42 -5.53 16.18
CA ALA A 190 -7.73 -5.04 15.75
C ALA A 190 -7.89 -5.06 14.21
N ALA A 191 -6.84 -4.71 13.47
CA ALA A 191 -6.85 -4.74 12.01
C ALA A 191 -6.92 -6.17 11.45
N LEU A 192 -6.22 -7.13 12.08
CA LEU A 192 -6.26 -8.54 11.70
C LEU A 192 -7.56 -9.24 12.15
N GLY A 193 -8.14 -8.84 13.29
CA GLY A 193 -9.42 -9.37 13.77
C GLY A 193 -10.65 -8.84 13.03
N ALA A 194 -10.53 -7.71 12.32
CA ALA A 194 -11.63 -7.15 11.52
C ALA A 194 -11.83 -7.84 10.15
N GLY A 195 -11.00 -8.85 9.82
CA GLY A 195 -11.08 -9.62 8.56
C GLY A 195 -11.84 -10.94 8.65
N GLU A 196 -12.37 -11.33 9.81
CA GLU A 196 -13.13 -12.59 10.02
C GLU A 196 -14.64 -12.39 10.28
N GLY A 197 -15.21 -11.26 9.86
CA GLY A 197 -16.65 -10.95 9.99
C GLY A 197 -17.42 -11.00 8.68
#